data_AF-T0Z5R8-F1
#
_entry.id   AF-T0Z5R8-F1
#
_cell.length_a   1.000
_cell.length_b   1.000
_cell.length_c   1.000
_cell.angle_alpha   90.00
_cell.angle_beta   90.00
_cell.angle_gamma   90.00
#
_symmetry.space_group_name_H-M   'P 1'
#
loop_
_entity.id
_entity.type
_entity.pdbx_description
1 polymer ?
#
loop_
_entity_poly.entity_id
_entity_poly.type
_entity_poly.pdbx_seq_one_letter_code
_entity_poly.pdbx_strand_id
1 'polypeptide(L)'
;MAYVKKDGGGSPDEIRHAARAAADLGADIVKTSYPGSLEEFRRLCATTPVPVLIGGGVRVEPEAAFLRLVEESVRAGGAGICIGRNLFQRRPLEPLARGIAERLHGSH
;
A
#
# COMPACT_ATOMS: atom_id res chain seq x y z
N MET A 1 6.48 -13.42 0.79
CA MET A 1 5.95 -12.07 1.12
C MET A 1 6.32 -11.70 2.55
N ALA A 2 6.88 -10.51 2.78
CA ALA A 2 7.18 -9.97 4.11
C ALA A 2 6.33 -8.74 4.42
N TYR A 3 5.93 -8.55 5.69
CA TYR A 3 5.25 -7.34 6.14
C TYR A 3 6.20 -6.45 6.95
N VAL A 4 6.53 -5.29 6.40
CA VAL A 4 7.34 -4.27 7.03
C VAL A 4 6.44 -3.29 7.77
N LYS A 5 6.49 -3.34 9.11
CA LYS A 5 5.71 -2.47 10.00
C LYS A 5 6.51 -2.17 11.26
N LYS A 6 6.43 -0.93 11.72
CA LYS A 6 6.83 -0.49 13.06
C LYS A 6 5.62 0.05 13.82
N ASP A 7 5.54 -0.20 15.12
CA ASP A 7 4.50 0.43 15.95
C ASP A 7 4.69 1.95 15.99
N GLY A 8 3.59 2.69 15.85
CA GLY A 8 3.64 4.14 15.66
C GLY A 8 3.92 4.61 14.23
N GLY A 9 4.02 3.71 13.25
CA GLY A 9 4.05 4.05 11.82
C GLY A 9 5.43 4.08 11.17
N GLY A 10 6.49 4.35 11.94
CA GLY A 10 7.87 4.45 11.44
C GLY A 10 8.11 5.66 10.53
N SER A 11 9.36 6.12 10.45
CA SER A 11 9.73 7.18 9.49
C SER A 11 9.79 6.62 8.05
N PRO A 12 9.70 7.47 7.00
CA PRO A 12 9.89 7.03 5.62
C PRO A 12 11.21 6.27 5.40
N ASP A 13 12.28 6.73 6.04
CA ASP A 13 13.61 6.10 5.98
C ASP A 13 13.62 4.71 6.63
N GLU A 14 12.98 4.57 7.78
CA GLU A 14 12.84 3.28 8.47
C GLU A 14 12.06 2.28 7.63
N ILE A 15 10.94 2.71 7.04
CA ILE A 15 10.11 1.88 6.16
C ILE A 15 10.93 1.41 4.96
N ARG A 16 11.66 2.32 4.31
CA ARG A 16 12.46 2.01 3.11
C ARG A 16 13.64 1.11 3.42
N HIS A 17 14.35 1.35 4.52
CA HIS A 17 15.44 0.47 4.94
C HIS A 17 14.94 -0.95 5.22
N ALA A 18 13.84 -1.08 5.97
CA ALA A 18 13.28 -2.39 6.29
C ALA A 18 12.68 -3.10 5.07
N ALA A 19 12.08 -2.37 4.12
CA ALA A 19 11.62 -2.93 2.85
C ALA A 19 12.76 -3.46 1.99
N ARG A 20 13.85 -2.69 1.88
CA ARG A 20 15.05 -3.14 1.19
C ARG A 20 15.66 -4.37 1.85
N ALA A 21 15.83 -4.34 3.17
CA ALA A 21 16.34 -5.47 3.92
C ALA A 21 15.46 -6.73 3.74
N ALA A 22 14.13 -6.60 3.75
CA ALA A 22 13.23 -7.71 3.51
C ALA A 22 13.43 -8.32 2.11
N ALA A 23 13.60 -7.48 1.08
CA ALA A 23 13.88 -7.93 -0.28
C ALA A 23 15.25 -8.63 -0.39
N ASP A 24 16.30 -8.04 0.19
CA ASP A 24 17.66 -8.59 0.20
C ASP A 24 17.72 -9.95 0.95
N LEU A 25 16.84 -10.16 1.93
CA LEU A 25 16.68 -11.44 2.67
C LEU A 25 15.80 -12.47 1.93
N GLY A 26 15.37 -12.18 0.70
CA GLY A 26 14.66 -13.14 -0.16
C GLY A 26 13.14 -13.02 -0.13
N ALA A 27 12.56 -11.91 0.34
CA ALA A 27 11.13 -11.70 0.19
C ALA A 27 10.77 -11.42 -1.29
N ASP A 28 9.90 -12.24 -1.88
CA ASP A 28 9.43 -12.01 -3.27
C ASP A 28 8.48 -10.82 -3.42
N ILE A 29 7.86 -10.40 -2.32
CA ILE A 29 6.90 -9.29 -2.25
C ILE A 29 7.06 -8.62 -0.89
N VAL A 30 7.06 -7.30 -0.87
CA VAL A 30 7.01 -6.49 0.35
C VAL A 30 5.64 -5.86 0.50
N LYS A 31 5.04 -6.04 1.67
CA LYS A 31 3.88 -5.27 2.11
C LYS A 31 4.33 -4.25 3.14
N THR A 32 3.82 -3.02 3.12
CA THR A 32 4.15 -2.01 4.14
C THR A 32 3.04 -1.00 4.39
N SER A 33 3.14 -0.20 5.45
CA SER A 33 2.30 1.00 5.65
C SER A 33 2.63 2.07 4.60
N TYR A 34 1.68 2.97 4.34
CA TYR A 34 1.95 4.14 3.49
C TYR A 34 2.96 5.08 4.18
N PRO A 35 4.06 5.49 3.52
CA PRO A 35 5.14 6.27 4.14
C PRO A 35 4.81 7.77 4.29
N GLY A 36 3.52 8.12 4.27
CA GLY A 36 3.03 9.47 4.52
C GLY A 36 2.85 10.36 3.29
N SER A 37 3.61 10.14 2.21
CA SER A 37 3.45 10.89 0.96
C SER A 37 3.68 10.05 -0.29
N LEU A 38 3.13 10.53 -1.41
CA LEU A 38 3.29 9.89 -2.72
C LEU A 38 4.75 9.89 -3.18
N GLU A 39 5.51 10.94 -2.85
CA GLU A 39 6.93 11.03 -3.17
C GLU A 39 7.76 10.01 -2.39
N GLU A 40 7.51 9.86 -1.09
CA GLU A 40 8.18 8.84 -0.28
C GLU A 40 7.80 7.43 -0.74
N PHE A 41 6.55 7.22 -1.15
CA PHE A 41 6.13 5.92 -1.67
C PHE A 41 6.78 5.61 -3.03
N ARG A 42 6.96 6.61 -3.91
CA ARG A 42 7.76 6.46 -5.13
C ARG A 42 9.21 6.09 -4.84
N ARG A 43 9.85 6.78 -3.90
CA ARG A 43 11.24 6.50 -3.48
C ARG A 43 11.36 5.08 -2.92
N LEU A 44 10.39 4.65 -2.11
CA LEU A 44 10.33 3.29 -1.59
C LEU A 44 10.24 2.25 -2.71
N CYS A 45 9.30 2.41 -3.64
CA CYS A 45 9.12 1.48 -4.76
C CYS A 45 10.36 1.42 -5.65
N ALA A 46 10.97 2.57 -5.95
CA ALA A 46 12.17 2.66 -6.79
C ALA A 46 13.42 2.02 -6.16
N THR A 47 13.46 1.88 -4.82
CA THR A 47 14.64 1.37 -4.09
C THR A 47 14.47 -0.06 -3.57
N THR A 48 13.26 -0.63 -3.71
CA THR A 48 12.92 -1.99 -3.29
C THR A 48 12.82 -2.88 -4.54
N PRO A 49 13.72 -3.88 -4.72
CA PRO A 49 13.84 -4.63 -5.98
C PRO A 49 12.75 -5.69 -6.21
N VAL A 50 11.65 -5.63 -5.46
CA VAL A 50 10.52 -6.57 -5.52
C VAL A 50 9.19 -5.81 -5.43
N PRO A 51 8.07 -6.38 -5.91
CA PRO A 51 6.75 -5.77 -5.81
C PRO A 51 6.42 -5.25 -4.40
N VAL A 52 6.03 -3.97 -4.31
CA VAL A 52 5.62 -3.32 -3.06
C VAL A 52 4.11 -3.13 -3.04
N LEU A 53 3.45 -3.61 -1.98
CA LEU A 53 2.02 -3.46 -1.74
C LEU A 53 1.77 -2.56 -0.54
N ILE A 54 0.80 -1.63 -0.67
CA ILE A 54 0.29 -0.90 0.50
C ILE A 54 -0.58 -1.83 1.32
N GLY A 55 -0.17 -2.05 2.56
CA GLY A 55 -0.91 -2.81 3.54
C GLY A 55 -2.00 -2.01 4.22
N GLY A 56 -3.09 -2.71 4.58
CA GLY A 56 -4.13 -2.14 5.42
C GLY A 56 -3.64 -1.84 6.84
N GLY A 57 -3.76 -0.57 7.25
CA GLY A 57 -3.54 -0.09 8.61
C GLY A 57 -4.84 0.17 9.36
N VAL A 58 -4.86 1.25 10.15
CA VAL A 58 -6.10 1.83 10.69
C VAL A 58 -7.04 2.15 9.53
N ARG A 59 -8.34 2.19 9.82
CA ARG A 59 -9.34 2.58 8.84
C ARG A 59 -9.09 4.02 8.38
N VAL A 60 -9.02 4.22 7.06
CA VAL A 60 -8.75 5.52 6.43
C VAL A 60 -10.08 6.17 6.09
N GLU A 61 -10.44 7.26 6.76
CA GLU A 61 -11.66 8.00 6.46
C GLU A 61 -11.34 9.40 5.89
N PRO A 62 -12.19 9.94 4.98
CA PRO A 62 -13.38 9.30 4.39
C PRO A 62 -13.01 8.23 3.34
N GLU A 63 -14.01 7.48 2.83
CA GLU A 63 -13.83 6.49 1.75
C GLU A 63 -13.07 7.07 0.53
N ALA A 64 -13.33 8.34 0.18
CA ALA A 64 -12.61 9.02 -0.89
C ALA A 64 -11.10 9.12 -0.63
N ALA A 65 -10.67 9.28 0.62
CA ALA A 65 -9.25 9.28 0.98
C ALA A 65 -8.63 7.90 0.82
N PHE A 66 -9.39 6.85 1.16
CA PHE A 66 -8.95 5.48 0.95
C PHE A 66 -8.80 5.15 -0.54
N LEU A 67 -9.78 5.53 -1.38
CA LEU A 67 -9.70 5.35 -2.83
C LEU A 67 -8.54 6.12 -3.47
N ARG A 68 -8.23 7.33 -2.98
CA ARG A 68 -7.02 8.06 -3.40
C ARG A 68 -5.74 7.30 -3.04
N LEU A 69 -5.65 6.74 -1.83
CA LEU A 69 -4.49 5.94 -1.43
C LEU A 69 -4.32 4.69 -2.31
N VAL A 70 -5.42 4.05 -2.74
CA VAL A 70 -5.36 2.93 -3.71
C VAL A 70 -4.79 3.40 -5.04
N GLU A 71 -5.28 4.52 -5.58
CA GLU A 71 -4.79 5.09 -6.83
C GLU A 71 -3.29 5.48 -6.75
N GLU A 72 -2.91 6.15 -5.66
CA GLU A 72 -1.54 6.54 -5.37
C GLU A 72 -0.60 5.33 -5.27
N SER A 73 -1.09 4.19 -4.76
CA SER A 73 -0.27 2.99 -4.63
C SER A 73 0.27 2.51 -5.97
N VAL A 74 -0.55 2.55 -7.02
CA VAL A 74 -0.15 2.15 -8.37
C VAL A 74 0.59 3.29 -9.08
N ARG A 75 0.13 4.54 -8.92
CA ARG A 75 0.78 5.73 -9.51
C ARG A 75 2.20 5.98 -8.98
N ALA A 76 2.55 5.43 -7.83
CA ALA A 76 3.89 5.49 -7.27
C ALA A 76 4.85 4.41 -7.81
N GLY A 77 4.36 3.46 -8.60
CA GLY A 77 5.12 2.28 -9.02
C GLY A 77 4.98 1.08 -8.08
N GLY A 78 4.04 1.13 -7.13
CA GLY A 78 3.67 -0.04 -6.33
C GLY A 78 2.86 -1.05 -7.14
N ALA A 79 2.86 -2.30 -6.69
CA ALA A 79 2.16 -3.40 -7.33
C ALA A 79 0.68 -3.52 -6.90
N GLY A 80 0.20 -2.58 -6.08
CA GLY A 80 -1.19 -2.52 -5.59
C GLY A 80 -1.29 -2.52 -4.07
N ILE A 81 -2.31 -3.21 -3.56
CA ILE A 81 -2.70 -3.14 -2.15
C ILE A 81 -2.94 -4.53 -1.53
N CYS A 82 -2.75 -4.64 -0.22
CA CYS A 82 -3.09 -5.82 0.59
C CYS A 82 -3.92 -5.37 1.82
N ILE A 83 -5.23 -5.23 1.61
CA ILE A 83 -6.18 -4.58 2.53
C ILE A 83 -7.23 -5.57 3.06
N GLY A 84 -7.76 -5.28 4.26
CA GLY A 84 -8.85 -6.06 4.86
C GLY A 84 -9.91 -5.15 5.47
N ARG A 85 -9.62 -4.62 6.67
CA ARG A 85 -10.55 -3.74 7.43
C ARG A 85 -11.10 -2.57 6.62
N ASN A 86 -10.26 -1.92 5.80
CA ASN A 86 -10.66 -0.80 4.96
C ASN A 86 -11.70 -1.16 3.89
N LEU A 87 -11.91 -2.45 3.58
CA LEU A 87 -12.98 -2.93 2.71
C LEU A 87 -14.10 -3.57 3.53
N PHE A 88 -13.82 -4.67 4.23
CA PHE A 88 -14.85 -5.54 4.81
C PHE A 88 -15.70 -4.91 5.93
N GLN A 89 -15.21 -3.84 6.59
CA GLN A 89 -15.93 -3.12 7.63
C GLN A 89 -16.76 -1.94 7.10
N ARG A 90 -16.79 -1.72 5.78
CA ARG A 90 -17.62 -0.70 5.12
C ARG A 90 -18.90 -1.30 4.56
N ARG A 91 -19.89 -0.43 4.36
CA ARG A 91 -21.15 -0.73 3.69
C ARG A 91 -21.54 0.47 2.82
N PRO A 92 -22.03 0.27 1.59
CA PRO A 92 -22.12 -1.01 0.86
C PRO A 92 -20.75 -1.52 0.38
N LEU A 93 -20.55 -2.85 0.30
CA LEU A 93 -19.26 -3.44 -0.08
C LEU A 93 -19.01 -3.42 -1.59
N GLU A 94 -20.03 -3.73 -2.39
CA GLU A 94 -19.88 -3.90 -3.84
C GLU A 94 -19.38 -2.64 -4.56
N PRO A 95 -19.96 -1.43 -4.34
CA PRO A 95 -19.49 -0.23 -5.03
C PRO A 95 -18.04 0.10 -4.68
N LEU A 96 -17.66 -0.10 -3.42
CA LEU A 96 -16.29 0.13 -2.98
C LEU A 96 -15.31 -0.89 -3.59
N ALA A 97 -15.65 -2.17 -3.59
CA ALA A 97 -14.82 -3.21 -4.20
C ALA A 97 -14.61 -2.94 -5.71
N ARG A 98 -15.67 -2.54 -6.41
CA ARG A 98 -15.60 -2.12 -7.82
C ARG A 98 -14.71 -0.90 -8.01
N GLY A 99 -14.88 0.15 -7.19
CA GLY A 99 -14.07 1.36 -7.26
C GLY A 99 -12.58 1.13 -6.94
N ILE A 100 -12.25 0.12 -6.13
CA ILE A 100 -10.87 -0.34 -5.91
C ILE A 100 -10.34 -1.03 -7.17
N ALA A 101 -11.09 -1.98 -7.72
CA ALA A 101 -10.69 -2.74 -8.90
C ALA A 101 -10.43 -1.83 -10.11
N GLU A 102 -11.32 -0.86 -10.36
CA GLU A 102 -11.17 0.15 -11.43
C GLU A 102 -9.86 0.94 -11.31
N ARG A 103 -9.44 1.30 -10.08
CA ARG A 103 -8.20 2.05 -9.84
C ARG A 103 -6.94 1.19 -9.98
N LEU A 104 -7.04 -0.11 -9.72
CA LEU A 104 -5.91 -1.03 -9.81
C LEU A 104 -5.72 -1.60 -11.23
N HIS A 105 -6.81 -1.79 -11.97
CA HIS A 105 -6.82 -2.55 -13.24
C HIS A 105 -7.35 -1.75 -14.44
N GLY A 106 -7.85 -0.53 -14.23
CA GLY A 106 -8.54 0.26 -15.25
C GLY A 106 -10.02 -0.13 -15.37
N SER A 107 -10.75 0.63 -16.19
CA SER A 107 -12.13 0.30 -16.56
C SER A 107 -12.13 -0.86 -17.56
N HIS A 108 -12.80 -1.96 -17.22
CA HIS A 108 -13.12 -3.04 -18.15
C HIS A 108 -14.44 -2.77 -18.87
#